data_AF-A0A2H0V6C2-F1
#
_entry.id   AF-A0A2H0V6C2-F1
#
_cell.length_a   1.000
_cell.length_b   1.000
_cell.length_c   1.000
_cell.angle_alpha   90.00
_cell.angle_beta   90.00
_cell.angle_gamma   90.00
#
_symmetry.space_group_name_H-M   'P 1'
#
loop_
_entity.id
_entity.type
_entity.pdbx_description
1 polymer ?
#
loop_
_entity_poly.entity_id
_entity_poly.type
_entity_poly.pdbx_seq_one_letter_code
_entity_poly.pdbx_strand_id
1 'polypeptide(L)'
;MQPNQRYYYYDEIVAILRNLKIRTRRVYHQLCKKDTLVPYSPDVEYHDCWEEYGGWPGFFGVKSYRRSGDVYETWEEASAATIKLDIKGQEDYQVDYEDDPRLPSNPDVTYNDVWKKNGGWGGFCGTNRRHRSPKDIYQTYAEAKAAVQKIGFRSARDYNKHHQLQDPRLPPKPHEKYPKEWKKNGRWSGYLDLKIKPRLANGRYFLWEDASKAVQRLGIKSGPEYRRRYKEDPKLPSSVMKTYLKDWKPKGKWYGFLGKVPKYKFWAEAAPAARKLGITSPGEYSRLRHKDPRLPVDPRKAYKGDWYLHDTWTGFLGLMEIEKPDDEWEIWEEE
;
A
#
# COMPACT_ATOMS: atom_id res chain seq x y z
N MET A 1 -31.47 23.25 49.15
CA MET A 1 -30.73 22.22 48.38
C MET A 1 -31.39 22.16 47.02
N GLN A 2 -30.71 22.58 45.95
CA GLN A 2 -31.28 22.41 44.61
C GLN A 2 -31.19 20.92 44.24
N PRO A 3 -32.24 20.32 43.66
CA PRO A 3 -32.22 18.92 43.27
C PRO A 3 -31.10 18.68 42.27
N ASN A 4 -30.43 17.54 42.41
CA ASN A 4 -29.29 17.14 41.61
C ASN A 4 -29.78 16.80 40.18
N GLN A 5 -30.00 17.83 39.36
CA GLN A 5 -30.54 17.69 38.01
C GLN A 5 -29.47 17.09 37.09
N ARG A 6 -29.74 15.88 36.58
CA ARG A 6 -28.80 15.13 35.72
C ARG A 6 -28.85 15.58 34.26
N TYR A 7 -30.01 15.98 33.77
CA TYR A 7 -30.26 16.43 32.40
C TYR A 7 -31.24 17.61 32.38
N TYR A 8 -31.31 18.36 31.28
CA TYR A 8 -32.33 19.40 31.09
C TYR A 8 -33.76 18.85 31.26
N TYR A 9 -34.68 19.68 31.73
CA TYR A 9 -36.10 19.36 31.67
C TYR A 9 -36.60 19.41 30.22
N TYR A 10 -37.72 18.71 29.94
CA TYR A 10 -38.29 18.61 28.60
C TYR A 10 -38.47 19.98 27.91
N ASP A 11 -39.04 20.96 28.61
CA ASP A 11 -39.28 22.30 28.06
C ASP A 11 -37.98 23.07 27.81
N GLU A 12 -36.96 22.88 28.66
CA GLU A 12 -35.64 23.50 28.51
C GLU A 12 -34.93 22.98 27.26
N ILE A 13 -34.90 21.65 27.08
CA ILE A 13 -34.26 21.06 25.90
C ILE A 13 -35.04 21.44 24.64
N VAL A 14 -36.37 21.41 24.64
CA VAL A 14 -37.18 21.82 23.49
C VAL A 14 -36.93 23.29 23.12
N ALA A 15 -36.77 24.18 24.10
CA ALA A 15 -36.39 25.57 23.86
C ALA A 15 -34.99 25.69 23.22
N ILE A 16 -34.01 24.91 23.71
CA ILE A 16 -32.66 24.83 23.13
C ILE A 16 -32.71 24.34 21.68
N LEU A 17 -33.45 23.24 21.41
CA LEU A 17 -33.58 22.69 20.07
C LEU A 17 -34.23 23.70 19.11
N ARG A 18 -35.27 24.42 19.55
CA ARG A 18 -35.92 25.49 18.77
C ARG A 18 -34.96 26.63 18.47
N ASN A 19 -34.21 27.11 19.45
CA ASN A 19 -33.26 28.20 19.30
C ASN A 19 -32.10 27.84 18.35
N LEU A 20 -31.55 26.64 18.51
CA LEU A 20 -30.49 26.10 17.66
C LEU A 20 -30.98 25.57 16.31
N LYS A 21 -32.31 25.64 16.05
CA LYS A 21 -32.98 25.11 14.85
C LYS A 21 -32.61 23.64 14.58
N ILE A 22 -32.47 22.86 15.64
CA ILE A 22 -32.21 21.42 15.56
C ILE A 22 -33.54 20.72 15.28
N ARG A 23 -33.61 20.03 14.13
CA ARG A 23 -34.84 19.40 13.63
C ARG A 23 -34.68 17.92 13.29
N THR A 24 -33.50 17.34 13.54
CA THR A 24 -33.13 15.97 13.13
C THR A 24 -32.43 15.24 14.25
N ARG A 25 -32.60 13.91 14.31
CA ARG A 25 -31.92 13.06 15.29
C ARG A 25 -30.42 13.16 15.19
N ARG A 26 -29.88 13.26 13.98
CA ARG A 26 -28.45 13.40 13.74
C ARG A 26 -27.83 14.63 14.39
N VAL A 27 -28.45 15.80 14.22
CA VAL A 27 -27.95 17.06 14.81
C VAL A 27 -28.19 17.07 16.32
N TYR A 28 -29.28 16.45 16.78
CA TYR A 28 -29.52 16.21 18.21
C TYR A 28 -28.41 15.37 18.85
N HIS A 29 -28.02 14.23 18.27
CA HIS A 29 -26.92 13.40 18.79
C HIS A 29 -25.56 14.11 18.74
N GLN A 30 -25.36 15.05 17.81
CA GLN A 30 -24.17 15.91 17.83
C GLN A 30 -24.20 16.88 19.02
N LEU A 31 -25.38 17.38 19.40
CA LEU A 31 -25.56 18.19 20.61
C LEU A 31 -25.31 17.35 21.87
N CYS A 32 -25.83 16.13 21.99
CA CYS A 32 -25.56 15.23 23.15
C CYS A 32 -24.06 14.98 23.38
N LYS A 33 -23.26 14.95 22.30
CA LYS A 33 -21.81 14.77 22.39
C LYS A 33 -21.08 16.02 22.91
N LYS A 34 -21.68 17.20 22.76
CA LYS A 34 -21.11 18.50 23.14
C LYS A 34 -21.61 18.96 24.50
N ASP A 35 -22.85 18.66 24.82
CA ASP A 35 -23.52 19.05 26.05
C ASP A 35 -23.98 17.80 26.80
N THR A 36 -23.32 17.53 27.92
CA THR A 36 -23.57 16.35 28.76
C THR A 36 -24.91 16.42 29.51
N LEU A 37 -25.57 17.58 29.54
CA LEU A 37 -26.91 17.76 30.12
C LEU A 37 -28.03 17.38 29.14
N VAL A 38 -27.71 17.09 27.88
CA VAL A 38 -28.69 16.62 26.89
C VAL A 38 -28.74 15.09 26.88
N PRO A 39 -29.89 14.47 27.18
CA PRO A 39 -29.97 13.01 27.26
C PRO A 39 -29.80 12.39 25.86
N TYR A 40 -29.05 11.30 25.77
CA TYR A 40 -28.87 10.60 24.48
C TYR A 40 -30.18 9.97 23.98
N SER A 41 -30.99 9.43 24.90
CA SER A 41 -32.28 8.78 24.64
C SER A 41 -33.40 9.58 25.31
N PRO A 42 -33.87 10.69 24.69
CA PRO A 42 -34.91 11.54 25.27
C PRO A 42 -36.26 10.83 25.39
N ASP A 43 -36.50 9.79 24.58
CA ASP A 43 -37.65 8.90 24.67
C ASP A 43 -37.70 8.11 25.99
N VAL A 44 -36.53 7.73 26.51
CA VAL A 44 -36.41 7.05 27.81
C VAL A 44 -36.44 8.05 28.96
N GLU A 45 -35.74 9.18 28.82
CA GLU A 45 -35.65 10.18 29.89
C GLU A 45 -36.99 10.90 30.11
N TYR A 46 -37.70 11.24 29.03
CA TYR A 46 -38.97 11.97 29.08
C TYR A 46 -40.18 11.06 28.82
N HIS A 47 -40.05 9.77 29.13
CA HIS A 47 -41.06 8.74 28.84
C HIS A 47 -42.49 9.11 29.30
N ASP A 48 -42.62 9.84 30.41
CA ASP A 48 -43.91 10.27 30.99
C ASP A 48 -44.72 11.20 30.06
N CYS A 49 -44.05 11.96 29.19
CA CYS A 49 -44.68 12.94 28.31
C CYS A 49 -44.30 12.78 26.83
N TRP A 50 -43.43 11.81 26.51
CA TRP A 50 -42.86 11.62 25.18
C TRP A 50 -43.93 11.38 24.10
N GLU A 51 -44.80 10.40 24.34
CA GLU A 51 -45.86 10.04 23.38
C GLU A 51 -46.96 11.12 23.32
N GLU A 52 -47.33 11.71 24.45
CA GLU A 52 -48.31 12.80 24.50
C GLU A 52 -47.87 14.00 23.66
N TYR A 53 -46.58 14.33 23.72
CA TYR A 53 -46.00 15.40 22.91
C TYR A 53 -45.64 14.97 21.49
N GLY A 54 -46.05 13.79 21.01
CA GLY A 54 -45.90 13.38 19.62
C GLY A 54 -44.52 12.83 19.27
N GLY A 55 -43.82 12.27 20.26
CA GLY A 55 -42.52 11.61 20.12
C GLY A 55 -41.46 12.48 19.48
N TRP A 56 -40.57 11.87 18.70
CA TRP A 56 -39.50 12.60 17.98
C TRP A 56 -40.00 13.77 17.11
N PRO A 57 -41.08 13.61 16.31
CA PRO A 57 -41.63 14.73 15.54
C PRO A 57 -42.00 15.92 16.43
N GLY A 58 -42.77 15.70 17.49
CA GLY A 58 -43.18 16.78 18.37
C GLY A 58 -42.04 17.34 19.22
N PHE A 59 -41.08 16.50 19.61
CA PHE A 59 -39.84 16.92 20.28
C PHE A 59 -39.00 17.89 19.43
N PHE A 60 -38.97 17.68 18.11
CA PHE A 60 -38.36 18.62 17.17
C PHE A 60 -39.30 19.73 16.69
N GLY A 61 -40.57 19.73 17.12
CA GLY A 61 -41.59 20.67 16.66
C GLY A 61 -41.89 20.56 15.17
N VAL A 62 -41.77 19.36 14.60
CA VAL A 62 -42.14 19.02 13.22
C VAL A 62 -43.45 18.21 13.22
N LYS A 63 -44.30 18.41 12.21
CA LYS A 63 -45.61 17.75 12.17
C LYS A 63 -45.46 16.26 11.80
N SER A 64 -46.01 15.36 12.61
CA SER A 64 -46.15 13.94 12.27
C SER A 64 -47.41 13.70 11.45
N TYR A 65 -47.28 13.53 10.14
CA TYR A 65 -48.37 12.95 9.33
C TYR A 65 -47.91 11.59 8.81
N ARG A 66 -48.62 10.53 9.20
CA ARG A 66 -48.62 9.27 8.43
C ARG A 66 -50.08 8.95 8.11
N ARG A 67 -50.53 9.24 6.88
CA ARG A 67 -51.64 8.50 6.27
C ARG A 67 -51.06 7.39 5.42
N SER A 68 -51.76 6.25 5.40
CA SER A 68 -51.43 5.13 4.52
C SER A 68 -51.54 5.61 3.07
N GLY A 69 -50.40 5.70 2.37
CA GLY A 69 -50.25 6.33 1.05
C GLY A 69 -49.16 7.41 0.94
N ASP A 70 -48.54 7.83 2.05
CA ASP A 70 -47.62 8.99 2.07
C ASP A 70 -46.14 8.69 1.74
N VAL A 71 -45.76 7.46 1.38
CA VAL A 71 -44.37 7.20 0.96
C VAL A 71 -44.09 7.81 -0.42
N TYR A 72 -42.86 8.18 -0.69
CA TYR A 72 -42.45 8.58 -2.04
C TYR A 72 -42.80 7.48 -3.05
N GLU A 73 -43.56 7.83 -4.09
CA GLU A 73 -44.03 6.88 -5.10
C GLU A 73 -42.87 6.33 -5.94
N THR A 74 -41.85 7.17 -6.16
CA THR A 74 -40.71 6.84 -7.00
C THR A 74 -39.42 6.70 -6.19
N TRP A 75 -38.54 5.82 -6.69
CA TRP A 75 -37.19 5.67 -6.14
C TRP A 75 -36.41 6.98 -6.21
N GLU A 76 -36.60 7.76 -7.28
CA GLU A 76 -35.91 9.02 -7.54
C GLU A 76 -36.23 10.08 -6.48
N GLU A 77 -37.51 10.25 -6.14
CA GLU A 77 -37.92 11.22 -5.11
C GLU A 77 -37.44 10.81 -3.71
N ALA A 78 -37.55 9.52 -3.38
CA ALA A 78 -37.07 8.96 -2.12
C ALA A 78 -35.55 9.06 -1.98
N SER A 79 -34.81 8.79 -3.07
CA SER A 79 -33.37 8.94 -3.14
C SER A 79 -32.96 10.41 -2.96
N ALA A 80 -33.65 11.34 -3.64
CA ALA A 80 -33.40 12.77 -3.49
C ALA A 80 -33.63 13.27 -2.06
N ALA A 81 -34.69 12.81 -1.39
CA ALA A 81 -34.96 13.11 0.02
C ALA A 81 -33.89 12.51 0.94
N THR A 82 -33.50 11.26 0.72
CA THR A 82 -32.42 10.57 1.46
C THR A 82 -31.09 11.33 1.34
N ILE A 83 -30.75 11.81 0.13
CA ILE A 83 -29.55 12.61 -0.14
C ILE A 83 -29.63 13.97 0.56
N LYS A 84 -30.81 14.62 0.56
CA LYS A 84 -31.04 15.91 1.22
C LYS A 84 -30.91 15.81 2.74
N LEU A 85 -31.31 14.68 3.34
CA LEU A 85 -31.06 14.37 4.75
C LEU A 85 -29.60 14.00 5.05
N ASP A 86 -28.75 13.89 4.02
CA ASP A 86 -27.34 13.58 4.13
C ASP A 86 -27.06 12.20 4.77
N ILE A 87 -27.99 11.25 4.55
CA ILE A 87 -27.88 9.83 4.93
C ILE A 87 -26.91 9.14 3.97
N LYS A 88 -25.87 8.45 4.48
CA LYS A 88 -24.76 7.91 3.64
C LYS A 88 -24.75 6.41 3.46
N GLY A 89 -25.65 5.69 4.11
CA GLY A 89 -25.76 4.25 3.94
C GLY A 89 -26.90 3.66 4.75
N GLN A 90 -27.01 2.34 4.69
CA GLN A 90 -28.07 1.57 5.34
C GLN A 90 -28.15 1.79 6.85
N GLU A 91 -26.99 1.83 7.54
CA GLU A 91 -26.92 2.03 9.00
C GLU A 91 -27.46 3.42 9.39
N ASP A 92 -27.03 4.47 8.69
CA ASP A 92 -27.54 5.84 8.88
C ASP A 92 -29.04 5.90 8.59
N TYR A 93 -29.49 5.21 7.53
CA TYR A 93 -30.88 5.20 7.11
C TYR A 93 -31.80 4.62 8.18
N GLN A 94 -31.41 3.52 8.85
CA GLN A 94 -32.22 2.92 9.92
C GLN A 94 -32.50 3.87 11.09
N VAL A 95 -31.61 4.83 11.33
CA VAL A 95 -31.72 5.79 12.45
C VAL A 95 -32.47 7.04 12.02
N ASP A 96 -32.13 7.57 10.84
CA ASP A 96 -32.48 8.92 10.41
C ASP A 96 -33.61 8.97 9.36
N TYR A 97 -34.10 7.83 8.84
CA TYR A 97 -35.16 7.86 7.80
C TYR A 97 -36.45 8.53 8.29
N GLU A 98 -36.75 8.46 9.59
CA GLU A 98 -37.96 9.07 10.17
C GLU A 98 -37.87 10.61 10.25
N ASP A 99 -36.69 11.20 9.99
CA ASP A 99 -36.55 12.65 9.85
C ASP A 99 -37.28 13.17 8.59
N ASP A 100 -37.60 12.30 7.62
CA ASP A 100 -38.58 12.57 6.56
C ASP A 100 -39.72 11.54 6.62
N PRO A 101 -40.94 11.95 7.03
CA PRO A 101 -42.08 11.05 7.18
C PRO A 101 -42.48 10.26 5.92
N ARG A 102 -42.05 10.70 4.72
CA ARG A 102 -42.35 10.06 3.43
C ARG A 102 -41.32 9.01 3.01
N LEU A 103 -40.20 8.89 3.74
CA LEU A 103 -39.23 7.83 3.46
C LEU A 103 -39.76 6.47 3.95
N PRO A 104 -39.73 5.42 3.11
CA PRO A 104 -40.16 4.09 3.53
C PRO A 104 -39.13 3.47 4.48
N SER A 105 -39.58 2.65 5.43
CA SER A 105 -38.69 1.92 6.34
C SER A 105 -37.81 0.88 5.63
N ASN A 106 -38.32 0.28 4.54
CA ASN A 106 -37.62 -0.72 3.74
C ASN A 106 -37.60 -0.31 2.25
N PRO A 107 -36.75 0.64 1.86
CA PRO A 107 -36.72 1.17 0.49
C PRO A 107 -36.30 0.12 -0.56
N ASP A 108 -35.56 -0.91 -0.16
CA ASP A 108 -35.17 -2.04 -1.01
C ASP A 108 -36.32 -2.98 -1.36
N VAL A 109 -37.34 -3.03 -0.49
CA VAL A 109 -38.59 -3.74 -0.74
C VAL A 109 -39.56 -2.85 -1.49
N THR A 110 -39.68 -1.57 -1.09
CA THR A 110 -40.59 -0.61 -1.73
C THR A 110 -40.25 -0.35 -3.20
N TYR A 111 -38.97 -0.24 -3.53
CA TYR A 111 -38.49 0.05 -4.90
C TYR A 111 -37.77 -1.15 -5.53
N ASN A 112 -38.23 -2.37 -5.23
CA ASN A 112 -37.54 -3.62 -5.55
C ASN A 112 -37.13 -3.75 -7.03
N ASP A 113 -38.02 -3.34 -7.93
CA ASP A 113 -37.90 -3.42 -9.39
C ASP A 113 -36.72 -2.58 -9.93
N VAL A 114 -36.45 -1.44 -9.30
CA VAL A 114 -35.37 -0.52 -9.70
C VAL A 114 -34.17 -0.53 -8.75
N TRP A 115 -34.29 -1.13 -7.56
CA TRP A 115 -33.30 -1.06 -6.48
C TRP A 115 -31.90 -1.47 -6.93
N LYS A 116 -31.76 -2.70 -7.47
CA LYS A 116 -30.46 -3.22 -7.92
C LYS A 116 -29.94 -2.48 -9.15
N LYS A 117 -30.83 -2.10 -10.08
CA LYS A 117 -30.48 -1.37 -11.30
C LYS A 117 -29.90 0.01 -10.98
N ASN A 118 -30.45 0.66 -9.96
CA ASN A 118 -30.00 1.96 -9.49
C ASN A 118 -28.92 1.87 -8.41
N GLY A 119 -28.17 0.75 -8.32
CA GLY A 119 -26.98 0.65 -7.46
C GLY A 119 -27.24 0.37 -5.98
N GLY A 120 -28.44 -0.09 -5.63
CA GLY A 120 -28.85 -0.42 -4.25
C GLY A 120 -28.68 0.76 -3.30
N TRP A 121 -28.29 0.48 -2.05
CA TRP A 121 -27.98 1.52 -1.06
C TRP A 121 -26.98 2.57 -1.54
N GLY A 122 -26.03 2.18 -2.38
CA GLY A 122 -25.04 3.11 -2.93
C GLY A 122 -25.68 4.19 -3.80
N GLY A 123 -26.58 3.81 -4.71
CA GLY A 123 -27.28 4.79 -5.53
C GLY A 123 -28.42 5.49 -4.78
N PHE A 124 -29.10 4.80 -3.87
CA PHE A 124 -30.22 5.36 -3.11
C PHE A 124 -29.79 6.44 -2.11
N CYS A 125 -28.63 6.28 -1.48
CA CYS A 125 -28.05 7.31 -0.61
C CYS A 125 -27.19 8.33 -1.39
N GLY A 126 -27.17 8.27 -2.72
CA GLY A 126 -26.31 9.10 -3.57
C GLY A 126 -24.81 8.94 -3.29
N THR A 127 -24.39 7.87 -2.61
CA THR A 127 -22.98 7.56 -2.35
C THR A 127 -22.31 6.85 -3.53
N ASN A 128 -23.09 6.59 -4.59
CA ASN A 128 -22.79 6.06 -5.91
C ASN A 128 -21.34 5.62 -6.09
N ARG A 129 -20.96 4.55 -5.38
CA ARG A 129 -19.76 3.78 -5.70
C ARG A 129 -20.08 3.08 -7.01
N ARG A 130 -19.83 3.75 -8.13
CA ARG A 130 -20.04 3.20 -9.48
C ARG A 130 -19.60 1.74 -9.50
N HIS A 131 -20.49 0.86 -9.91
CA HIS A 131 -20.16 -0.55 -10.17
C HIS A 131 -19.06 -0.54 -11.23
N ARG A 132 -17.82 -0.78 -10.82
CA ARG A 132 -16.65 -0.48 -11.66
C ARG A 132 -16.44 -1.59 -12.68
N SER A 133 -16.24 -1.22 -13.93
CA SER A 133 -15.73 -2.18 -14.92
C SER A 133 -14.22 -2.42 -14.68
N PRO A 134 -13.68 -3.62 -14.92
CA PRO A 134 -12.25 -3.88 -14.81
C PRO A 134 -11.35 -2.95 -15.66
N LYS A 135 -11.93 -2.25 -16.64
CA LYS A 135 -11.25 -1.28 -17.52
C LYS A 135 -10.98 0.06 -16.83
N ASP A 136 -11.74 0.42 -15.79
CA ASP A 136 -11.62 1.73 -15.11
C ASP A 136 -10.54 1.75 -14.01
N ILE A 137 -9.85 0.62 -13.79
CA ILE A 137 -8.75 0.49 -12.82
C ILE A 137 -7.42 0.74 -13.54
N TYR A 138 -6.39 1.23 -12.84
CA TYR A 138 -5.02 1.22 -13.36
C TYR A 138 -4.63 -0.17 -13.89
N GLN A 139 -4.13 -0.24 -15.12
CA GLN A 139 -3.85 -1.53 -15.76
C GLN A 139 -2.46 -2.04 -15.40
N THR A 140 -1.54 -1.14 -15.08
CA THR A 140 -0.17 -1.49 -14.71
C THR A 140 0.14 -1.18 -13.25
N TYR A 141 1.04 -1.97 -12.66
CA TYR A 141 1.58 -1.72 -11.32
C TYR A 141 2.27 -0.35 -11.22
N ALA A 142 2.94 0.07 -12.29
CA ALA A 142 3.69 1.32 -12.34
C ALA A 142 2.76 2.56 -12.24
N GLU A 143 1.67 2.58 -13.01
CA GLU A 143 0.68 3.66 -12.94
C GLU A 143 0.01 3.72 -11.57
N ALA A 144 -0.41 2.56 -11.05
CA ALA A 144 -1.05 2.47 -9.73
C ALA A 144 -0.11 2.91 -8.61
N LYS A 145 1.17 2.52 -8.69
CA LYS A 145 2.21 2.94 -7.74
C LYS A 145 2.46 4.45 -7.81
N ALA A 146 2.54 5.04 -9.00
CA ALA A 146 2.72 6.48 -9.15
C ALA A 146 1.56 7.27 -8.53
N ALA A 147 0.32 6.81 -8.73
CA ALA A 147 -0.87 7.40 -8.10
C ALA A 147 -0.81 7.29 -6.57
N VAL A 148 -0.50 6.11 -6.04
CA VAL A 148 -0.32 5.87 -4.61
C VAL A 148 0.77 6.75 -3.99
N GLN A 149 1.90 6.93 -4.68
CA GLN A 149 2.99 7.81 -4.24
C GLN A 149 2.57 9.28 -4.21
N LYS A 150 1.82 9.72 -5.22
CA LYS A 150 1.27 11.09 -5.28
C LYS A 150 0.31 11.36 -4.12
N ILE A 151 -0.50 10.37 -3.76
CA ILE A 151 -1.50 10.50 -2.68
C ILE A 151 -0.86 10.36 -1.30
N GLY A 152 0.17 9.51 -1.15
CA GLY A 152 0.96 9.40 0.08
C GLY A 152 0.31 8.58 1.19
N PHE A 153 -0.33 7.46 0.87
CA PHE A 153 -0.87 6.54 1.88
C PHE A 153 0.20 6.06 2.85
N ARG A 154 -0.09 6.08 4.15
CA ARG A 154 0.88 5.79 5.23
C ARG A 154 0.88 4.33 5.68
N SER A 155 -0.12 3.55 5.27
CA SER A 155 -0.23 2.14 5.63
C SER A 155 -1.22 1.40 4.72
N ALA A 156 -1.20 0.05 4.78
CA ALA A 156 -2.21 -0.76 4.11
C ALA A 156 -3.64 -0.47 4.61
N ARG A 157 -3.81 -0.17 5.91
CA ARG A 157 -5.10 0.20 6.50
C ARG A 157 -5.61 1.52 5.95
N ASP A 158 -4.71 2.50 5.84
CA ASP A 158 -4.98 3.82 5.27
C ASP A 158 -5.41 3.70 3.80
N TYR A 159 -4.64 2.95 3.00
CA TYR A 159 -5.02 2.60 1.63
C TYR A 159 -6.42 1.95 1.61
N ASN A 160 -6.65 0.86 2.33
CA ASN A 160 -7.92 0.13 2.28
C ASN A 160 -9.12 1.01 2.63
N LYS A 161 -8.97 1.97 3.55
CA LYS A 161 -10.05 2.87 3.97
C LYS A 161 -10.26 4.04 2.99
N HIS A 162 -9.21 4.57 2.39
CA HIS A 162 -9.26 5.87 1.71
C HIS A 162 -8.96 5.83 0.20
N HIS A 163 -8.38 4.74 -0.33
CA HIS A 163 -7.98 4.67 -1.74
C HIS A 163 -9.11 4.98 -2.71
N GLN A 164 -10.31 4.51 -2.41
CA GLN A 164 -11.50 4.74 -3.25
C GLN A 164 -11.98 6.20 -3.25
N LEU A 165 -11.80 6.90 -2.12
CA LEU A 165 -12.20 8.30 -1.99
C LEU A 165 -11.18 9.23 -2.65
N GLN A 166 -9.90 8.88 -2.57
CA GLN A 166 -8.81 9.73 -3.08
C GLN A 166 -8.51 9.48 -4.56
N ASP A 167 -8.65 8.24 -5.02
CA ASP A 167 -8.49 7.89 -6.43
C ASP A 167 -9.34 6.67 -6.82
N PRO A 168 -10.49 6.90 -7.46
CA PRO A 168 -11.38 5.87 -7.95
C PRO A 168 -10.79 4.96 -9.05
N ARG A 169 -9.53 5.09 -9.46
CA ARG A 169 -8.86 4.15 -10.38
C ARG A 169 -7.96 3.17 -9.65
N LEU A 170 -7.72 3.36 -8.35
CA LEU A 170 -6.91 2.45 -7.55
C LEU A 170 -7.62 1.10 -7.35
N PRO A 171 -6.90 -0.04 -7.51
CA PRO A 171 -7.48 -1.36 -7.29
C PRO A 171 -7.77 -1.60 -5.80
N PRO A 172 -8.92 -2.20 -5.43
CA PRO A 172 -9.19 -2.63 -4.06
C PRO A 172 -8.19 -3.67 -3.56
N LYS A 173 -7.76 -4.54 -4.46
CA LYS A 173 -6.85 -5.65 -4.19
C LYS A 173 -5.65 -5.63 -5.13
N PRO A 174 -4.66 -4.75 -4.91
CA PRO A 174 -3.50 -4.62 -5.79
C PRO A 174 -2.66 -5.90 -5.90
N HIS A 175 -2.68 -6.75 -4.86
CA HIS A 175 -1.96 -8.03 -4.84
C HIS A 175 -2.58 -9.09 -5.76
N GLU A 176 -3.89 -9.03 -6.03
CA GLU A 176 -4.56 -9.90 -7.00
C GLU A 176 -4.40 -9.36 -8.42
N LYS A 177 -4.40 -8.03 -8.60
CA LYS A 177 -4.24 -7.39 -9.92
C LYS A 177 -2.80 -7.44 -10.45
N TYR A 178 -1.80 -7.32 -9.59
CA TYR A 178 -0.38 -7.26 -9.96
C TYR A 178 0.47 -8.31 -9.23
N PRO A 179 0.16 -9.62 -9.30
CA PRO A 179 0.73 -10.62 -8.39
C PRO A 179 2.26 -10.78 -8.51
N LYS A 180 2.82 -10.63 -9.72
CA LYS A 180 4.25 -10.75 -9.98
C LYS A 180 5.03 -9.55 -9.42
N GLU A 181 4.59 -8.35 -9.78
CA GLU A 181 5.18 -7.07 -9.37
C GLU A 181 5.00 -6.85 -7.87
N TRP A 182 3.86 -7.23 -7.32
CA TRP A 182 3.57 -7.15 -5.89
C TRP A 182 4.60 -7.90 -5.05
N LYS A 183 4.88 -9.17 -5.40
CA LYS A 183 5.89 -9.97 -4.69
C LYS A 183 7.30 -9.40 -4.90
N LYS A 184 7.64 -9.04 -6.15
CA LYS A 184 8.97 -8.50 -6.52
C LYS A 184 9.30 -7.21 -5.76
N ASN A 185 8.32 -6.33 -5.58
CA ASN A 185 8.50 -5.01 -4.96
C ASN A 185 8.22 -5.02 -3.45
N GLY A 186 8.28 -6.15 -2.76
CA GLY A 186 8.14 -6.15 -1.29
C GLY A 186 6.72 -5.85 -0.78
N ARG A 187 5.70 -6.18 -1.59
CA ARG A 187 4.26 -6.10 -1.24
C ARG A 187 3.84 -4.67 -0.89
N TRP A 188 3.02 -4.49 0.15
CA TRP A 188 2.54 -3.19 0.62
C TRP A 188 3.66 -2.17 0.80
N SER A 189 4.80 -2.59 1.32
CA SER A 189 5.89 -1.67 1.62
C SER A 189 6.45 -0.99 0.37
N GLY A 190 6.69 -1.73 -0.72
CA GLY A 190 7.17 -1.10 -1.96
C GLY A 190 6.06 -0.61 -2.88
N TYR A 191 4.81 -1.03 -2.70
CA TYR A 191 3.66 -0.45 -3.39
C TYR A 191 3.31 0.95 -2.85
N LEU A 192 3.31 1.12 -1.53
CA LEU A 192 3.04 2.39 -0.86
C LEU A 192 4.31 3.22 -0.60
N ASP A 193 5.47 2.73 -1.04
CA ASP A 193 6.78 3.35 -0.79
C ASP A 193 7.04 3.67 0.69
N LEU A 194 6.54 2.80 1.58
CA LEU A 194 6.72 2.95 3.01
C LEU A 194 8.20 2.78 3.32
N LYS A 195 8.79 3.78 3.96
CA LYS A 195 10.10 3.64 4.61
C LYS A 195 9.97 2.55 5.67
N ILE A 196 10.33 1.31 5.31
CA ILE A 196 10.32 0.17 6.22
C ILE A 196 11.29 0.50 7.33
N LYS A 197 10.77 0.76 8.53
CA LYS A 197 11.61 0.81 9.72
C LYS A 197 12.18 -0.59 9.92
N PRO A 198 13.50 -0.73 10.09
CA PRO A 198 14.11 -2.02 10.28
C PRO A 198 13.53 -2.67 11.54
N ARG A 199 13.30 -3.99 11.50
CA ARG A 199 12.82 -4.70 12.69
C ARG A 199 13.96 -4.77 13.68
N LEU A 200 13.74 -4.29 14.90
CA LEU A 200 14.72 -4.33 15.98
C LEU A 200 14.31 -5.36 17.03
N ALA A 201 15.30 -6.07 17.58
CA ALA A 201 15.19 -6.89 18.78
C ALA A 201 16.24 -6.41 19.77
N ASN A 202 15.81 -6.04 20.98
CA ASN A 202 16.68 -5.48 22.03
C ASN A 202 17.53 -4.30 21.52
N GLY A 203 16.90 -3.38 20.78
CA GLY A 203 17.56 -2.19 20.21
C GLY A 203 18.51 -2.46 19.04
N ARG A 204 18.66 -3.71 18.57
CA ARG A 204 19.56 -4.08 17.47
C ARG A 204 18.81 -4.63 16.27
N TYR A 205 19.40 -4.55 15.08
CA TYR A 205 18.83 -5.14 13.86
C TYR A 205 18.52 -6.62 14.06
N PHE A 206 17.24 -6.99 13.96
CA PHE A 206 16.79 -8.37 14.10
C PHE A 206 17.11 -9.19 12.84
N LEU A 207 16.87 -8.60 11.67
CA LEU A 207 17.08 -9.26 10.38
C LEU A 207 18.50 -8.99 9.85
N TRP A 208 19.11 -10.03 9.27
CA TRP A 208 20.40 -9.94 8.60
C TRP A 208 20.38 -8.90 7.46
N GLU A 209 19.28 -8.81 6.70
CA GLU A 209 19.12 -7.89 5.57
C GLU A 209 19.17 -6.43 6.01
N ASP A 210 18.52 -6.11 7.13
CA ASP A 210 18.47 -4.74 7.64
C ASP A 210 19.85 -4.29 8.13
N ALA A 211 20.55 -5.18 8.84
CA ALA A 211 21.92 -4.96 9.28
C ALA A 211 22.88 -4.81 8.09
N SER A 212 22.84 -5.73 7.12
CA SER A 212 23.67 -5.68 5.90
C SER A 212 23.47 -4.37 5.13
N LYS A 213 22.22 -3.93 4.94
CA LYS A 213 21.90 -2.64 4.32
C LYS A 213 22.44 -1.46 5.12
N ALA A 214 22.39 -1.49 6.45
CA ALA A 214 22.93 -0.44 7.30
C ALA A 214 24.47 -0.36 7.17
N VAL A 215 25.16 -1.49 7.19
CA VAL A 215 26.63 -1.55 6.98
C VAL A 215 27.02 -1.00 5.62
N GLN A 216 26.29 -1.37 4.57
CA GLN A 216 26.53 -0.85 3.22
C GLN A 216 26.29 0.65 3.12
N ARG A 217 25.25 1.18 3.81
CA ARG A 217 24.97 2.62 3.91
C ARG A 217 26.07 3.40 4.63
N LEU A 218 26.69 2.83 5.66
CA LEU A 218 27.87 3.41 6.34
C LEU A 218 29.14 3.36 5.48
N GLY A 219 29.08 2.75 4.29
CA GLY A 219 30.21 2.63 3.38
C GLY A 219 31.27 1.64 3.85
N ILE A 220 30.99 0.80 4.86
CA ILE A 220 31.95 -0.17 5.39
C ILE A 220 32.23 -1.25 4.34
N LYS A 221 33.50 -1.44 3.98
CA LYS A 221 33.92 -2.34 2.89
C LYS A 221 34.64 -3.59 3.36
N SER A 222 34.92 -3.76 4.65
CA SER A 222 35.64 -4.95 5.15
C SER A 222 35.25 -5.34 6.58
N GLY A 223 35.51 -6.60 6.95
CA GLY A 223 35.30 -7.08 8.32
C GLY A 223 36.15 -6.33 9.37
N PRO A 224 37.45 -6.04 9.12
CA PRO A 224 38.26 -5.19 10.00
C PRO A 224 37.68 -3.79 10.17
N GLU A 225 37.22 -3.18 9.08
CA GLU A 225 36.57 -1.87 9.14
C GLU A 225 35.26 -1.91 9.94
N TYR A 226 34.45 -2.95 9.76
CA TYR A 226 33.25 -3.16 10.56
C TYR A 226 33.55 -3.18 12.05
N ARG A 227 34.57 -3.92 12.48
CA ARG A 227 34.95 -3.98 13.91
C ARG A 227 35.29 -2.61 14.49
N ARG A 228 35.87 -1.71 13.69
CA ARG A 228 36.20 -0.34 14.10
C ARG A 228 34.98 0.58 14.08
N ARG A 229 34.10 0.43 13.09
CA ARG A 229 33.07 1.43 12.74
C ARG A 229 31.63 1.03 13.05
N TYR A 230 31.34 -0.22 13.45
CA TYR A 230 29.95 -0.67 13.62
C TYR A 230 29.14 0.19 14.60
N LYS A 231 29.80 0.82 15.58
CA LYS A 231 29.15 1.72 16.55
C LYS A 231 28.60 3.02 15.95
N GLU A 232 28.97 3.36 14.71
CA GLU A 232 28.38 4.48 13.96
C GLU A 232 26.87 4.29 13.73
N ASP A 233 26.38 3.05 13.72
CA ASP A 233 24.95 2.76 13.89
C ASP A 233 24.75 1.92 15.16
N PRO A 234 24.17 2.48 16.24
CA PRO A 234 24.04 1.79 17.53
C PRO A 234 23.18 0.52 17.47
N LYS A 235 22.43 0.31 16.38
CA LYS A 235 21.61 -0.89 16.15
C LYS A 235 22.43 -2.06 15.59
N LEU A 236 23.67 -1.84 15.13
CA LEU A 236 24.53 -2.90 14.61
C LEU A 236 25.13 -3.75 15.76
N PRO A 237 25.13 -5.09 15.64
CA PRO A 237 25.70 -5.96 16.66
C PRO A 237 27.24 -5.99 16.57
N SER A 238 27.94 -6.02 17.70
CA SER A 238 29.41 -6.16 17.72
C SER A 238 29.92 -7.43 17.03
N SER A 239 29.10 -8.50 17.01
CA SER A 239 29.46 -9.80 16.45
C SER A 239 28.37 -10.35 15.52
N VAL A 240 28.36 -9.88 14.28
CA VAL A 240 27.42 -10.28 13.21
C VAL A 240 27.32 -11.79 13.00
N MET A 241 28.44 -12.51 13.11
CA MET A 241 28.47 -13.97 12.94
C MET A 241 27.67 -14.71 14.02
N LYS A 242 27.68 -14.20 15.26
CA LYS A 242 26.90 -14.79 16.36
C LYS A 242 25.44 -14.40 16.26
N THR A 243 25.16 -13.13 15.92
CA THR A 243 23.78 -12.62 15.82
C THR A 243 23.00 -13.25 14.67
N TYR A 244 23.63 -13.40 13.50
CA TYR A 244 22.98 -13.92 12.29
C TYR A 244 23.48 -15.32 11.94
N LEU A 245 23.69 -16.19 12.93
CA LEU A 245 24.35 -17.49 12.74
C LEU A 245 23.72 -18.34 11.63
N LYS A 246 22.38 -18.38 11.57
CA LYS A 246 21.61 -19.13 10.57
C LYS A 246 21.81 -18.59 9.16
N ASP A 247 21.98 -17.27 9.01
CA ASP A 247 22.14 -16.60 7.71
C ASP A 247 23.62 -16.44 7.31
N TRP A 248 24.54 -16.46 8.27
CA TRP A 248 25.92 -16.05 8.05
C TRP A 248 26.64 -16.90 7.00
N LYS A 249 26.61 -18.24 7.13
CA LYS A 249 27.23 -19.13 6.14
C LYS A 249 26.44 -19.16 4.81
N PRO A 250 25.11 -19.41 4.80
CA PRO A 250 24.36 -19.52 3.56
C PRO A 250 24.38 -18.25 2.71
N LYS A 251 24.48 -17.07 3.35
CA LYS A 251 24.52 -15.78 2.65
C LYS A 251 25.94 -15.26 2.42
N GLY A 252 26.93 -16.14 2.36
CA GLY A 252 28.28 -15.77 1.89
C GLY A 252 29.13 -14.98 2.89
N LYS A 253 28.86 -15.11 4.21
CA LYS A 253 29.65 -14.51 5.30
C LYS A 253 29.85 -13.00 5.09
N TRP A 254 31.08 -12.52 5.26
CA TRP A 254 31.44 -11.13 5.02
C TRP A 254 31.16 -10.65 3.60
N TYR A 255 31.29 -11.51 2.58
CA TYR A 255 31.02 -11.08 1.20
C TYR A 255 29.55 -10.66 1.04
N GLY A 256 28.61 -11.53 1.40
CA GLY A 256 27.20 -11.16 1.28
C GLY A 256 26.76 -10.11 2.30
N PHE A 257 27.31 -10.11 3.52
CA PHE A 257 26.98 -9.09 4.52
C PHE A 257 27.47 -7.68 4.13
N LEU A 258 28.54 -7.59 3.34
CA LEU A 258 29.05 -6.31 2.82
C LEU A 258 28.50 -5.98 1.43
N GLY A 259 27.55 -6.76 0.91
CA GLY A 259 26.99 -6.58 -0.44
C GLY A 259 28.00 -6.79 -1.56
N LYS A 260 29.07 -7.56 -1.31
CA LYS A 260 30.09 -7.85 -2.31
C LYS A 260 29.66 -9.04 -3.17
N VAL A 261 29.80 -8.86 -4.49
CA VAL A 261 29.61 -9.95 -5.45
C VAL A 261 30.89 -10.81 -5.49
N PRO A 262 30.80 -12.15 -5.41
CA PRO A 262 31.96 -13.02 -5.52
C PRO A 262 32.59 -12.89 -6.92
N LYS A 263 33.92 -12.95 -6.97
CA LYS A 263 34.66 -12.95 -8.23
C LYS A 263 34.41 -14.24 -9.02
N TYR A 264 34.55 -14.20 -10.34
CA TYR A 264 34.51 -15.40 -11.17
C TYR A 264 35.57 -16.40 -10.71
N LYS A 265 35.14 -17.65 -10.51
CA LYS A 265 36.02 -18.68 -9.94
C LYS A 265 36.94 -19.25 -10.99
N PHE A 266 36.44 -19.37 -12.22
CA PHE A 266 37.17 -20.01 -13.32
C PHE A 266 37.43 -19.04 -14.46
N TRP A 267 38.54 -19.27 -15.17
CA TRP A 267 38.89 -18.55 -16.39
C TRP A 267 37.75 -18.61 -17.42
N ALA A 268 37.15 -19.79 -17.59
CA ALA A 268 36.06 -20.05 -18.54
C ALA A 268 34.78 -19.25 -18.26
N GLU A 269 34.59 -18.74 -17.05
CA GLU A 269 33.48 -17.84 -16.73
C GLU A 269 33.87 -16.37 -16.93
N ALA A 270 35.11 -16.02 -16.57
CA ALA A 270 35.60 -14.65 -16.55
C ALA A 270 35.97 -14.12 -17.95
N ALA A 271 36.57 -14.95 -18.79
CA ALA A 271 37.01 -14.57 -20.12
C ALA A 271 35.82 -14.19 -21.03
N PRO A 272 34.75 -15.00 -21.17
CA PRO A 272 33.58 -14.60 -21.95
C PRO A 272 32.88 -13.36 -21.39
N ALA A 273 32.87 -13.19 -20.06
CA ALA A 273 32.30 -11.99 -19.44
C ALA A 273 33.09 -10.72 -19.80
N ALA A 274 34.43 -10.79 -19.78
CA ALA A 274 35.28 -9.67 -20.22
C ALA A 274 35.08 -9.35 -21.71
N ARG A 275 34.99 -10.38 -22.58
CA ARG A 275 34.73 -10.21 -24.01
C ARG A 275 33.35 -9.61 -24.29
N LYS A 276 32.33 -10.04 -23.54
CA LYS A 276 30.96 -9.49 -23.63
C LYS A 276 30.89 -8.01 -23.27
N LEU A 277 31.82 -7.52 -22.44
CA LEU A 277 31.97 -6.09 -22.16
C LEU A 277 32.67 -5.32 -23.30
N GLY A 278 33.09 -5.99 -24.37
CA GLY A 278 33.84 -5.40 -25.48
C GLY A 278 35.26 -5.00 -25.10
N ILE A 279 35.85 -5.64 -24.09
CA ILE A 279 37.22 -5.34 -23.66
C ILE A 279 38.18 -6.03 -24.62
N THR A 280 39.02 -5.26 -25.30
CA THR A 280 39.94 -5.73 -26.35
C THR A 280 41.41 -5.53 -26.01
N SER A 281 41.74 -4.88 -24.89
CA SER A 281 43.12 -4.72 -24.44
C SER A 281 43.28 -4.79 -22.92
N PRO A 282 44.49 -5.06 -22.39
CA PRO A 282 44.77 -5.00 -20.95
C PRO A 282 44.49 -3.61 -20.34
N GLY A 283 44.74 -2.55 -21.11
CA GLY A 283 44.44 -1.17 -20.71
C GLY A 283 42.94 -0.93 -20.55
N GLU A 284 42.15 -1.39 -21.52
CA GLU A 284 40.68 -1.38 -21.43
C GLU A 284 40.17 -2.24 -20.29
N TYR A 285 40.79 -3.40 -20.04
CA TYR A 285 40.40 -4.26 -18.91
C TYR A 285 40.53 -3.52 -17.59
N SER A 286 41.66 -2.84 -17.38
CA SER A 286 41.89 -2.03 -16.20
C SER A 286 40.83 -0.93 -16.05
N ARG A 287 40.42 -0.29 -17.15
CA ARG A 287 39.41 0.78 -17.13
C ARG A 287 37.98 0.27 -17.00
N LEU A 288 37.62 -0.84 -17.63
CA LEU A 288 36.22 -1.27 -17.82
C LEU A 288 35.80 -2.45 -16.96
N ARG A 289 36.72 -3.19 -16.32
CA ARG A 289 36.36 -4.34 -15.47
C ARG A 289 35.35 -4.00 -14.38
N HIS A 290 35.30 -2.76 -13.91
CA HIS A 290 34.36 -2.33 -12.87
C HIS A 290 32.89 -2.40 -13.34
N LYS A 291 32.64 -2.42 -14.66
CA LYS A 291 31.31 -2.65 -15.25
C LYS A 291 30.78 -4.05 -14.96
N ASP A 292 31.66 -5.04 -14.73
CA ASP A 292 31.31 -6.33 -14.15
C ASP A 292 32.08 -6.56 -12.83
N PRO A 293 31.45 -6.32 -11.68
CA PRO A 293 32.07 -6.46 -10.36
C PRO A 293 32.64 -7.86 -10.06
N ARG A 294 32.30 -8.90 -10.83
CA ARG A 294 32.82 -10.27 -10.67
C ARG A 294 34.17 -10.47 -11.34
N LEU A 295 34.58 -9.60 -12.27
CA LEU A 295 35.90 -9.68 -12.88
C LEU A 295 37.02 -9.43 -11.84
N PRO A 296 38.08 -10.26 -11.82
CA PRO A 296 39.20 -10.06 -10.90
C PRO A 296 39.98 -8.79 -11.23
N VAL A 297 40.77 -8.31 -10.27
CA VAL A 297 41.68 -7.17 -10.53
C VAL A 297 42.85 -7.61 -11.40
N ASP A 298 43.36 -8.82 -11.16
CA ASP A 298 44.48 -9.41 -11.88
C ASP A 298 44.10 -10.83 -12.31
N PRO A 299 43.59 -11.02 -13.54
CA PRO A 299 43.25 -12.33 -14.10
C PRO A 299 44.40 -13.33 -14.08
N ARG A 300 45.63 -12.87 -14.32
CA ARG A 300 46.85 -13.70 -14.30
C ARG A 300 47.09 -14.32 -12.92
N LYS A 301 46.85 -13.55 -11.85
CA LYS A 301 46.93 -14.10 -10.48
C LYS A 301 45.74 -14.98 -10.15
N ALA A 302 44.54 -14.59 -10.59
CA ALA A 302 43.30 -15.32 -10.29
C ALA A 302 43.23 -16.70 -10.97
N TYR A 303 43.80 -16.82 -12.17
CA TYR A 303 43.69 -17.99 -13.04
C TYR A 303 45.06 -18.53 -13.44
N LYS A 304 46.06 -18.51 -12.53
CA LYS A 304 47.48 -18.76 -12.85
C LYS A 304 47.72 -19.99 -13.75
N GLY A 305 46.99 -21.09 -13.58
CA GLY A 305 47.10 -22.28 -14.43
C GLY A 305 46.57 -22.02 -15.85
N ASP A 306 45.27 -21.71 -15.94
CA ASP A 306 44.58 -21.46 -17.22
C ASP A 306 45.16 -20.25 -17.99
N TRP A 307 45.73 -19.28 -17.26
CA TRP A 307 46.22 -18.03 -17.83
C TRP A 307 47.32 -18.24 -18.87
N TYR A 308 48.28 -19.13 -18.59
CA TYR A 308 49.37 -19.43 -19.53
C TYR A 308 48.97 -20.47 -20.57
N LEU A 309 47.99 -21.33 -20.26
CA LEU A 309 47.47 -22.34 -21.20
C LEU A 309 46.67 -21.71 -22.35
N HIS A 310 46.04 -20.57 -22.09
CA HIS A 310 45.20 -19.86 -23.06
C HIS A 310 45.83 -18.53 -23.48
N ASP A 311 47.11 -18.56 -23.86
CA ASP A 311 47.83 -17.43 -24.48
C ASP A 311 47.72 -16.09 -23.73
N THR A 312 47.58 -16.14 -22.40
CA THR A 312 47.53 -14.94 -21.54
C THR A 312 46.39 -13.98 -21.91
N TRP A 313 46.70 -12.73 -22.23
CA TRP A 313 45.71 -11.72 -22.59
C TRP A 313 45.04 -11.99 -23.94
N THR A 314 45.76 -12.57 -24.91
CA THR A 314 45.19 -12.81 -26.25
C THR A 314 44.08 -13.85 -26.15
N GLY A 315 44.32 -14.98 -25.47
CA GLY A 315 43.25 -15.95 -25.24
C GLY A 315 42.22 -15.47 -24.22
N PHE A 316 42.55 -14.71 -23.17
CA PHE A 316 41.54 -14.18 -22.25
C PHE A 316 40.56 -13.21 -22.94
N LEU A 317 41.05 -12.34 -23.83
CA LEU A 317 40.25 -11.36 -24.56
C LEU A 317 39.75 -11.85 -25.92
N GLY A 318 40.14 -13.05 -26.35
CA GLY A 318 39.68 -13.65 -27.60
C GLY A 318 40.21 -12.95 -28.85
N LEU A 319 41.49 -12.53 -28.81
CA LEU A 319 42.18 -11.80 -29.87
C LEU A 319 43.00 -12.73 -30.79
N MET A 320 42.76 -14.04 -30.78
CA MET A 320 43.43 -14.92 -31.74
C MET A 320 42.87 -14.65 -33.14
N GLU A 321 43.74 -14.25 -34.07
CA GLU A 321 43.44 -14.23 -35.48
C GLU A 321 43.18 -15.67 -35.93
N ILE A 322 42.02 -15.91 -36.51
CA ILE A 322 41.74 -17.15 -37.23
C ILE A 322 42.50 -17.01 -38.55
N GLU A 323 43.70 -17.56 -38.64
CA GLU A 323 44.28 -17.87 -39.94
C GLU A 323 43.29 -18.81 -40.64
N LYS A 324 42.58 -18.29 -41.65
CA LYS A 324 41.82 -19.12 -42.57
C LYS A 324 42.85 -19.91 -43.38
N PRO A 325 42.75 -21.25 -43.46
CA PRO A 325 43.54 -21.98 -44.43
C PRO A 325 43.19 -21.48 -45.84
N ASP A 326 44.19 -21.07 -46.60
CA ASP A 326 44.06 -20.80 -48.03
C ASP A 326 43.84 -22.14 -48.74
N ASP A 327 42.58 -22.56 -48.84
CA ASP A 327 42.18 -23.73 -49.65
C ASP A 327 42.11 -23.31 -51.14
N GLU A 328 43.28 -23.16 -51.76
CA GLU A 328 43.45 -23.37 -53.21
C GLU A 328 43.65 -24.86 -53.46
N TRP A 329 42.57 -25.57 -53.85
CA TRP A 329 42.70 -26.89 -54.49
C TRP A 329 42.22 -26.78 -55.93
N GLU A 330 43.22 -26.63 -56.80
CA GLU A 330 43.18 -26.78 -58.25
C GLU A 330 42.69 -28.21 -58.59
N ILE A 331 41.49 -28.31 -59.16
CA ILE A 331 40.94 -29.58 -59.62
C ILE A 331 41.52 -29.83 -61.02
N TRP A 332 42.42 -30.81 -61.12
CA TRP A 332 42.85 -31.37 -62.40
C TRP A 332 41.79 -32.39 -62.85
N GLU A 333 41.09 -32.08 -63.94
CA GLU A 333 40.34 -33.08 -64.73
C GLU A 333 41.35 -33.88 -65.55
N GLU A 334 41.41 -35.19 -65.34
CA GLU A 334 41.95 -36.13 -66.33
C GLU A 334 40.84 -37.08 -66.79
N GLU A 335 40.89 -37.32 -68.10
CA GLU A 335 39.91 -37.89 -69.03
C GLU A 335 39.50 -39.35 -68.81
#